data_AF-A0A821V972-F1
#
_entry.id   AF-A0A821V972-F1
#
_cell.length_a   1.000
_cell.length_b   1.000
_cell.length_c   1.000
_cell.angle_alpha   90.00
_cell.angle_beta   90.00
_cell.angle_gamma   90.00
#
_symmetry.space_group_name_H-M   'P 1'
#
loop_
_entity.id
_entity.type
_entity.pdbx_description
1 polymer ?
#
loop_
_entity_poly.entity_id
_entity_poly.type
_entity_poly.pdbx_seq_one_letter_code
_entity_poly.pdbx_strand_id
1 'polypeptide(L)' 'SDFWRMIWETNSTCIVMMTKLEERNRLKCDQYWPSRGTETYGSIQVTLTDFIELASYSIRTFTIAWVRLRDRL' A
#
# COMPACT_ATOMS: atom_id res chain seq x y z
N SER A 1 -0.83 3.62 -9.62
CA SER A 1 0.64 3.85 -9.41
C SER A 1 0.92 5.19 -8.74
N ASP A 2 0.20 6.26 -9.09
CA ASP A 2 0.50 7.62 -8.59
C ASP A 2 0.45 7.76 -7.07
N PHE A 3 -0.44 7.04 -6.40
CA PHE A 3 -0.56 7.07 -4.94
C PHE A 3 0.75 6.73 -4.21
N TRP A 4 1.41 5.63 -4.57
CA TRP A 4 2.69 5.24 -3.97
C TRP A 4 3.84 6.16 -4.39
N ARG A 5 3.81 6.70 -5.61
CA ARG A 5 4.79 7.71 -6.03
C ARG A 5 4.66 8.97 -5.16
N MET A 6 3.44 9.46 -4.93
CA MET A 6 3.17 10.60 -4.05
C MET A 6 3.68 10.35 -2.62
N ILE A 7 3.43 9.16 -2.05
CA ILE A 7 3.94 8.81 -0.72
C ILE A 7 5.46 8.89 -0.66
N TRP A 8 6.15 8.32 -1.67
CA TRP A 8 7.60 8.36 -1.77
C TRP A 8 8.14 9.79 -1.90
N GLU A 9 7.59 10.58 -2.83
CA GLU A 9 8.06 11.94 -3.14
C GLU A 9 7.80 12.92 -1.99
N THR A 10 6.73 12.74 -1.23
CA THR A 10 6.38 13.59 -0.08
C THR A 10 7.02 13.12 1.23
N ASN A 11 7.78 12.02 1.21
CA ASN A 11 8.35 11.38 2.40
C ASN A 11 7.28 11.07 3.48
N SER A 12 6.08 10.66 3.04
CA SER A 12 4.99 10.31 3.94
C SER A 12 5.25 8.96 4.60
N THR A 13 5.23 8.91 5.94
CA THR A 13 5.53 7.69 6.72
C THR A 13 4.29 6.97 7.24
N CYS A 14 3.11 7.59 7.14
CA CYS A 14 1.85 7.05 7.66
C CYS A 14 0.71 7.30 6.68
N ILE A 15 -0.14 6.28 6.49
CA ILE A 15 -1.34 6.34 5.67
C ILE A 15 -2.52 6.02 6.60
N VAL A 16 -3.47 6.95 6.72
CA VAL A 16 -4.70 6.72 7.48
C VAL A 16 -5.84 6.46 6.50
N MET A 17 -6.27 5.20 6.41
CA MET A 17 -7.43 4.81 5.61
C MET A 17 -8.69 4.88 6.46
N MET A 18 -9.58 5.81 6.15
CA MET A 18 -10.80 6.09 6.94
C MET A 18 -12.03 5.31 6.48
N THR A 19 -11.90 4.43 5.48
CA THR A 19 -13.03 3.68 4.89
C THR A 19 -12.67 2.22 4.68
N LYS A 20 -13.66 1.33 4.65
CA LYS A 20 -13.47 -0.04 4.17
C LYS A 20 -13.41 -0.07 2.63
N LEU A 21 -12.87 -1.13 2.05
CA LEU A 21 -12.88 -1.31 0.58
C LEU A 21 -14.31 -1.33 0.02
N GLU A 22 -15.23 -1.93 0.77
CA GLU A 22 -16.64 -2.04 0.43
C GLU A 22 -17.55 -1.74 1.63
N GLU A 23 -18.61 -0.96 1.40
CA GLU A 23 -19.62 -0.62 2.39
C GLU A 23 -21.01 -0.72 1.77
N ARG A 24 -21.92 -1.49 2.40
CA ARG A 24 -23.30 -1.70 1.90
C ARG A 24 -23.32 -2.15 0.44
N ASN A 25 -22.46 -3.10 0.08
CA ASN A 25 -22.32 -3.63 -1.28
C ASN A 25 -21.87 -2.61 -2.34
N ARG A 26 -21.22 -1.52 -1.91
CA ARG A 26 -20.66 -0.50 -2.80
C ARG A 26 -19.16 -0.38 -2.56
N LEU A 27 -18.39 -0.53 -3.63
CA LEU A 27 -16.96 -0.26 -3.62
C LEU A 27 -16.71 1.21 -3.26
N LYS A 28 -15.83 1.44 -2.29
CA LYS A 28 -15.44 2.76 -1.77
C LYS A 28 -13.99 3.08 -2.07
N CYS A 29 -13.13 2.06 -2.04
CA CYS A 29 -11.72 2.22 -2.28
C CYS A 29 -11.17 0.96 -2.94
N ASP A 30 -10.30 1.14 -3.92
CA ASP A 30 -9.52 0.04 -4.47
C ASP A 30 -8.39 -0.31 -3.51
N GLN A 31 -8.06 -1.60 -3.43
CA GLN A 31 -6.94 -2.04 -2.64
C GLN A 31 -5.64 -1.58 -3.29
N TYR A 32 -4.96 -0.63 -2.65
CA TYR A 32 -3.68 -0.09 -3.13
C TYR A 32 -2.47 -0.74 -2.46
N TRP A 33 -2.62 -1.82 -1.71
CA TRP A 33 -1.53 -2.50 -1.00
C TRP A 33 -1.52 -4.01 -1.31
N PRO A 34 -0.37 -4.69 -1.18
CA PRO A 34 -0.32 -6.14 -1.37
C PRO A 34 -1.10 -6.86 -0.28
N SER A 35 -1.91 -7.84 -0.66
CA SER A 35 -2.58 -8.72 0.31
C SER A 35 -1.57 -9.57 1.09
N ARG A 36 -0.47 -9.98 0.43
CA ARG A 36 0.67 -10.72 0.99
C ARG A 36 1.94 -10.42 0.19
N GLY A 37 3.10 -10.51 0.84
CA GLY A 37 4.40 -10.41 0.16
C GLY A 37 4.63 -9.04 -0.48
N THR A 38 5.14 -9.04 -1.71
CA THR A 38 5.56 -7.84 -2.45
C THR A 38 4.76 -7.66 -3.72
N GLU A 39 4.30 -6.43 -3.96
CA GLU A 39 3.72 -6.01 -5.24
C GLU A 39 4.44 -4.76 -5.77
N THR A 40 4.43 -4.58 -7.10
CA THR A 40 5.06 -3.44 -7.75
C THR A 40 4.00 -2.49 -8.30
N TYR A 41 4.02 -1.24 -7.85
CA TYR A 41 3.13 -0.16 -8.28
C TYR A 41 3.95 0.87 -9.07
N GLY A 42 4.06 0.66 -10.38
CA GLY A 42 4.90 1.50 -11.23
C GLY A 42 6.39 1.24 -10.96
N SER A 43 7.07 2.19 -10.32
CA SER A 43 8.49 2.06 -9.93
C SER A 43 8.68 1.84 -8.42
N ILE A 44 7.60 1.72 -7.66
CA ILE A 44 7.65 1.47 -6.22
C ILE A 44 7.30 0.01 -5.96
N GLN A 45 8.22 -0.74 -5.36
CA GLN A 45 7.93 -2.01 -4.72
C GLN A 45 7.41 -1.76 -3.32
N VAL A 46 6.31 -2.41 -2.97
CA VAL A 46 5.68 -2.33 -1.65
C VAL A 46 5.60 -3.74 -1.12
N THR A 47 6.20 -3.95 0.05
CA THR A 47 6.18 -5.24 0.75
C THR A 47 5.41 -5.10 2.05
N LEU A 48 4.37 -5.92 2.23
CA LEU A 48 3.69 -6.06 3.52
C LEU A 48 4.59 -6.88 4.45
N THR A 49 5.10 -6.25 5.51
CA THR A 49 6.03 -6.87 6.45
C THR A 49 5.37 -7.28 7.75
N ASP A 50 4.31 -6.57 8.16
CA ASP A 50 3.53 -6.92 9.35
C ASP A 50 2.05 -6.51 9.18
N PHE A 51 1.17 -7.25 9.82
CA PHE A 51 -0.27 -7.00 9.80
C PHE A 51 -0.89 -7.35 11.15
N ILE A 52 -1.47 -6.34 11.79
CA ILE A 52 -2.18 -6.48 13.06
C ILE A 52 -3.63 -6.10 12.81
N GLU A 53 -4.53 -7.04 13.07
CA GLU A 53 -5.97 -6.81 13.06
C GLU A 53 -6.47 -6.58 14.50
N LEU A 54 -7.21 -5.50 14.69
CA LEU A 54 -7.81 -5.13 15.96
C LEU A 54 -9.34 -5.01 15.79
N ALA A 55 -10.06 -4.83 16.89
CA ALA A 55 -11.51 -4.80 16.89
C ALA A 55 -12.12 -3.69 16.00
N SER A 56 -11.45 -2.53 15.88
CA SER A 56 -11.99 -1.36 15.18
C SER A 56 -11.18 -0.90 13.97
N TYR A 57 -9.91 -1.31 13.87
CA TYR A 57 -9.03 -0.95 12.76
C TYR A 57 -7.95 -2.02 12.56
N SER A 58 -7.15 -1.86 11.52
CA SER A 58 -5.98 -2.69 11.31
C SER A 58 -4.76 -1.83 11.03
N ILE A 59 -3.59 -2.35 11.39
CA ILE A 59 -2.29 -1.75 11.12
C ILE A 59 -1.58 -2.65 10.12
N ARG A 60 -1.08 -2.05 9.03
CA ARG A 60 -0.22 -2.72 8.07
C ARG A 60 1.10 -1.96 8.02
N THR A 61 2.19 -2.67 8.25
CA THR A 61 3.54 -2.12 8.12
C THR A 61 4.07 -2.47 6.74
N PHE A 62 4.57 -1.47 6.03
CA PHE A 62 5.10 -1.63 4.69
C PHE A 62 6.56 -1.20 4.63
N THR A 63 7.36 -1.98 3.93
CA THR A 63 8.65 -1.53 3.40
C THR A 63 8.45 -1.12 1.95
N ILE A 64 8.92 0.07 1.59
CA ILE A 64 8.86 0.59 0.23
C ILE A 64 10.26 0.75 -0.35
N ALA A 65 10.43 0.41 -1.62
CA ALA A 65 11.69 0.54 -2.34
C ALA A 65 11.48 1.00 -3.78
N TRP A 66 12.41 1.80 -4.28
CA TRP A 66 12.41 2.19 -5.70
C TRP A 66 13.05 1.07 -6.54
N VAL A 67 12.31 0.56 -7.51
CA VAL A 67 12.80 -0.45 -8.47
C VAL A 67 13.75 0.22 -9.44
N ARG A 68 15.00 -0.22 -9.47
CA ARG A 68 16.00 0.31 -10.40
C ARG A 68 15.73 -0.25 -11.80
N LEU A 69 16.03 0.54 -12.83
CA LEU A 69 15.84 0.16 -14.23
C LEU A 69 16.55 -1.13 -14.65
N ARG A 70 17.55 -1.61 -13.87
CA ARG A 70 18.26 -2.86 -14.16
C ARG A 70 17.46 -4.12 -13.82
N ASP A 71 16.44 -4.03 -12.97
CA ASP A 71 15.66 -5.19 -12.51
C ASP A 71 14.43 -5.49 -13.39
N ARG A 72 14.28 -4.78 -14.53
CA ARG A 72 13.21 -4.99 -15.53
C ARG A 72 13.70 -5.56 -16.86
N LEU A 73 14.96 -5.98 -16.94
CA LEU A 73 15.57 -6.65 -18.11
C LEU A 73 15.83 -8.13 -17.80
#